data_AF-A0A954YVB1-F1
#
_entry.id   AF-A0A954YVB1-F1
#
_cell.length_a   1.000
_cell.length_b   1.000
_cell.length_c   1.000
_cell.angle_alpha   90.00
_cell.angle_beta   90.00
_cell.angle_gamma   90.00
#
_symmetry.space_group_name_H-M   'P 1'
#
loop_
_entity.id
_entity.type
_entity.pdbx_description
1 polymer ?
#
loop_
_entity_poly.entity_id
_entity_poly.type
_entity_poly.pdbx_seq_one_letter_code
_entity_poly.pdbx_strand_id
1 'polypeptide(L)' 'MAEKKSILLRLPPELWAEIKRYADAELRSVNGQIEYILREAIHKRTGKKQDEESNESDRE' A
#
# COMPACT_ATOMS: atom_id res chain seq x y z
N MET A 1 0.28 -4.66 16.82
CA MET A 1 0.77 -4.90 15.43
C MET A 1 -0.21 -5.76 14.63
N ALA A 2 -0.99 -5.16 13.73
CA ALA A 2 -1.72 -5.93 12.71
C ALA A 2 -0.74 -6.82 11.95
N GLU A 3 -1.08 -8.10 11.79
CA GLU A 3 -0.20 -9.08 11.15
C GLU A 3 0.07 -8.66 9.70
N LYS A 4 1.30 -8.20 9.43
CA LYS A 4 1.73 -7.81 8.09
C LYS A 4 1.98 -9.07 7.27
N LYS A 5 1.03 -9.42 6.41
CA LYS A 5 1.19 -10.52 5.47
C LYS A 5 2.21 -10.15 4.40
N SER A 6 3.38 -10.81 4.42
CA SER A 6 4.36 -10.70 3.35
C SER A 6 3.92 -11.55 2.15
N ILE A 7 3.92 -10.95 0.96
CA ILE A 7 3.59 -11.64 -0.30
C ILE A 7 4.70 -11.41 -1.31
N LEU A 8 5.01 -12.43 -2.11
CA LEU A 8 5.88 -12.28 -3.27
C LEU A 8 5.05 -11.75 -4.44
N LEU A 9 5.41 -10.58 -4.95
CA LEU A 9 4.73 -9.93 -6.06
C LEU A 9 5.58 -10.08 -7.33
N ARG A 10 4.98 -10.58 -8.41
CA ARG A 10 5.62 -10.64 -9.73
C ARG A 10 5.16 -9.42 -10.52
N LEU A 11 6.09 -8.54 -10.85
CA LEU A 11 5.82 -7.31 -11.62
C LEU A 11 6.74 -7.25 -12.83
N PRO A 12 6.27 -6.71 -13.96
CA PRO A 12 7.15 -6.29 -15.04
C PRO A 12 8.15 -5.21 -14.56
N PRO A 13 9.40 -5.21 -15.04
CA PRO A 13 10.42 -4.25 -14.61
C PRO A 13 10.02 -2.78 -14.82
N GLU A 14 9.31 -2.49 -15.92
CA GLU A 14 8.83 -1.15 -16.25
C GLU A 14 7.80 -0.63 -15.24
N LEU A 15 6.89 -1.49 -14.80
CA LEU A 15 5.89 -1.15 -13.80
C LEU A 15 6.54 -0.91 -12.44
N TRP A 16 7.55 -1.72 -12.08
CA TRP A 16 8.32 -1.50 -10.87
C TRP A 16 9.04 -0.14 -10.87
N ALA A 17 9.67 0.22 -12.00
CA ALA A 17 10.36 1.51 -12.13
C ALA A 17 9.39 2.70 -11.99
N GLU A 18 8.18 2.58 -12.54
CA GLU A 18 7.14 3.60 -12.42
C GLU A 18 6.63 3.74 -10.98
N ILE A 19 6.33 2.63 -10.29
CA ILE A 19 5.93 2.64 -8.88
C ILE A 19 7.03 3.28 -8.02
N LYS A 20 8.30 2.94 -8.26
CA LYS A 20 9.42 3.52 -7.53
C LYS A 20 9.52 5.03 -7.75
N ARG A 21 9.47 5.49 -9.00
CA ARG A 21 9.48 6.93 -9.33
C ARG A 21 8.33 7.67 -8.66
N TYR A 22 7.15 7.05 -8.63
CA TYR A 22 5.99 7.64 -7.98
C TYR A 22 6.16 7.73 -6.45
N ALA A 23 6.69 6.66 -5.82
CA ALA A 23 7.02 6.67 -4.40
C ALA A 23 8.04 7.76 -4.05
N ASP A 24 9.10 7.91 -4.87
CA ASP A 24 10.12 8.94 -4.69
C ASP A 24 9.53 10.35 -4.80
N ALA A 25 8.61 10.58 -5.74
CA ALA A 25 7.92 11.87 -5.91
C ALA A 25 7.01 12.23 -4.73
N GLU A 26 6.41 11.24 -4.07
CA GLU A 26 5.59 11.43 -2.86
C GLU A 26 6.39 11.35 -1.55
N LEU A 27 7.72 11.22 -1.61
CA LEU A 27 8.60 11.01 -0.45
C LEU A 27 8.16 9.83 0.43
N ARG A 28 7.67 8.76 -0.21
CA ARG A 28 7.14 7.56 0.42
C ARG A 28 8.05 6.37 0.18
N SER A 29 8.05 5.40 1.10
CA SER A 29 8.64 4.09 0.81
C SER A 29 7.87 3.39 -0.32
N VAL A 30 8.58 2.59 -1.11
CA VAL A 30 7.97 1.83 -2.22
C VAL A 30 6.86 0.91 -1.72
N ASN A 31 7.06 0.25 -0.56
CA ASN A 31 6.02 -0.59 0.05
C ASN A 31 4.80 0.22 0.46
N GLY A 32 5.00 1.41 1.05
CA GLY A 32 3.89 2.30 1.37
C GLY A 32 3.14 2.77 0.13
N GLN A 33 3.84 2.96 -0.99
CA GLN A 33 3.21 3.37 -2.25
C GLN A 33 2.37 2.24 -2.84
N ILE A 34 2.88 1.00 -2.79
CA ILE A 34 2.13 -0.19 -3.21
C ILE A 34 0.86 -0.33 -2.35
N GLU A 35 0.97 -0.18 -1.04
CA GLU A 35 -0.17 -0.24 -0.14
C GLU A 35 -1.22 0.83 -0.48
N TYR A 36 -0.79 2.08 -0.66
CA TYR A 36 -1.67 3.19 -1.05
C TYR A 36 -2.43 2.88 -2.36
N ILE A 37 -1.71 2.46 -3.41
CA ILE A 37 -2.31 2.12 -4.70
C ILE A 37 -3.33 0.98 -4.56
N LEU A 38 -3.02 -0.06 -3.78
CA LEU A 38 -3.92 -1.19 -3.57
C LEU A 38 -5.18 -0.78 -2.79
N ARG A 39 -5.04 0.03 -1.73
CA ARG A 39 -6.18 0.55 -0.97
C ARG A 39 -7.08 1.41 -1.85
N GLU A 40 -6.50 2.31 -2.63
CA GLU A 40 -7.22 3.14 -3.59
C GLU A 40 -7.95 2.30 -4.65
N ALA A 41 -7.29 1.27 -5.21
CA ALA A 41 -7.90 0.39 -6.19
C ALA A 41 -9.09 -0.40 -5.62
N ILE A 42 -8.97 -0.93 -4.41
CA ILE A 42 -10.07 -1.62 -3.72
C ILE A 42 -11.21 -0.65 -3.38
N HIS A 43 -10.88 0.55 -2.89
CA HIS A 43 -11.86 1.58 -2.59
C HIS A 43 -12.66 1.96 -3.83
N LYS A 44 -11.98 2.27 -4.94
CA LYS A 44 -12.61 2.59 -6.24
C LYS A 44 -13.50 1.46 -6.75
N ARG A 45 -13.11 0.19 -6.51
CA ARG A 45 -13.87 -0.97 -6.98
C ARG A 45 -15.09 -1.30 -6.09
N THR A 46 -14.97 -1.11 -4.79
CA THR A 46 -15.95 -1.63 -3.81
C THR A 46 -16.75 -0.54 -3.09
N GLY A 47 -16.32 0.72 -3.19
CA GLY A 47 -16.84 1.84 -2.40
C GLY A 47 -16.51 1.78 -0.91
N LYS A 48 -15.88 0.70 -0.43
CA LYS A 48 -15.51 0.54 0.98
C LYS A 48 -14.22 1.29 1.24
N LYS A 49 -14.26 2.27 2.14
CA LYS A 49 -13.05 2.87 2.70
C LYS A 49 -12.55 1.88 3.75
N GLN A 50 -11.33 1.36 3.61
CA GLN A 50 -10.70 0.62 4.70
C GLN A 50 -10.22 1.66 5.69
N ASP A 51 -11.12 2.04 6.61
CA ASP A 51 -10.79 2.96 7.70
C ASP A 51 -9.75 2.32 8.63
N GLU A 52 -9.00 3.18 9.30
CA GLU A 52 -7.76 2.95 10.05
C GLU A 52 -7.91 2.06 11.31
N GLU A 53 -8.60 0.92 11.25
CA GLU A 53 -8.82 0.02 12.39
C GLU A 53 -7.54 -0.65 12.93
N SER A 54 -6.37 -0.41 12.34
CA SER A 54 -5.11 -1.02 12.78
C SER A 54 -4.22 -0.14 13.69
N ASN A 55 -4.67 1.06 14.08
CA ASN A 55 -3.82 2.00 14.84
C ASN A 55 -4.16 2.13 16.35
N GLU A 56 -5.19 1.43 16.84
CA GLU A 56 -5.62 1.49 18.26
C GLU A 56 -5.00 0.38 19.15
N SER A 57 -4.36 -0.64 18.57
CA SER A 57 -3.84 -1.80 19.33
C SER A 57 -2.43 -1.64 19.89
N ASP A 58 -1.77 -0.50 19.71
CA ASP A 58 -0.38 -0.26 20.15
C ASP A 58 -0.31 0.81 21.28
N ARG A 59 -1.41 1.02 22.04
CA ARG A 59 -1.47 1.87 23.24
C ARG A 59 -1.68 1.11 24.57
N GLU A 60 -1.59 -0.22 24.57
CA GLU A 60 -1.51 -1.04 25.79
C GLU A 60 -0.17 -1.77 25.89
#